data_AF-A0A426UA75-F1
#
_entry.id   AF-A0A426UA75-F1
#
_cell.length_a   1.000
_cell.length_b   1.000
_cell.length_c   1.000
_cell.angle_alpha   90.00
_cell.angle_beta   90.00
_cell.angle_gamma   90.00
#
_symmetry.space_group_name_H-M   'P 1'
#
loop_
_entity.id
_entity.type
_entity.pdbx_description
1 polymer ?
#
loop_
_entity_poly.entity_id
_entity_poly.type
_entity_poly.pdbx_seq_one_letter_code
_entity_poly.pdbx_strand_id
1 'polypeptide(L)'
;MPGDARCFPETGFCISGRIREYWEQNGGLPVFGYPKTPQREEVIEDRRLQVQWFERNRLELHPNNARPYDVLLGRLGADRLEQQRRDWTQFPKVDGDANCLNFAQTGQSICGEILAMWRANGLELDGRPGKTVDENLALFGLPLSPPQRERLSDGREYTVQWFERARFELHPENAPPYNVLLGLLGNEILDR
;
A
#
# COMPACT_ATOMS: atom_id res chain seq x y z
N MET A 1 5.42 7.95 30.99
CA MET A 1 4.92 6.57 30.88
C MET A 1 5.61 5.92 29.70
N PRO A 2 6.56 4.98 29.89
CA PRO A 2 7.17 4.25 28.78
C PRO A 2 6.26 3.06 28.45
N GLY A 3 5.28 3.27 27.57
CA GLY A 3 4.35 2.23 27.13
C GLY A 3 3.69 2.50 25.77
N ASP A 4 4.12 3.53 25.04
CA ASP A 4 3.42 4.01 23.84
C ASP A 4 4.23 3.83 22.55
N ALA A 5 5.35 3.11 22.63
CA ALA A 5 6.22 2.83 21.49
C ALA A 5 6.48 1.32 21.34
N ARG A 6 6.42 0.84 20.10
CA ARG A 6 6.83 -0.51 19.70
C ARG A 6 8.10 -0.39 18.88
N CYS A 7 9.19 -0.99 19.35
CA CYS A 7 10.49 -0.97 18.69
C CYS A 7 10.77 -2.30 18.00
N PHE A 8 11.40 -2.24 16.83
CA PHE A 8 11.70 -3.40 15.99
C PHE A 8 13.21 -3.61 15.94
N PRO A 9 13.76 -4.70 16.52
CA PRO A 9 15.19 -4.96 16.49
C PRO A 9 15.74 -5.15 15.07
N GLU A 10 14.90 -5.57 14.12
CA GLU A 10 15.26 -5.80 12.72
C GLU A 10 15.70 -4.52 12.00
N THR A 11 15.16 -3.37 12.41
CA THR A 11 15.46 -2.06 11.79
C THR A 11 16.01 -1.03 12.77
N GLY A 12 15.93 -1.29 14.08
CA GLY A 12 16.30 -0.34 15.13
C GLY A 12 15.33 0.83 15.30
N PHE A 13 14.24 0.88 14.53
CA PHE A 13 13.24 1.94 14.61
C PHE A 13 12.05 1.55 15.47
N CYS A 14 11.37 2.57 16.00
CA CYS A 14 10.15 2.41 16.77
C CYS A 14 9.00 3.15 16.12
N ILE A 15 7.80 2.61 16.28
CA ILE A 15 6.54 3.30 16.00
C ILE A 15 5.89 3.70 17.31
N SER A 16 5.22 4.85 17.37
CA SER A 16 4.53 5.31 18.58
C SER A 16 3.26 6.08 18.26
N GLY A 17 2.46 6.35 19.31
CA GLY A 17 1.26 7.17 19.25
C GLY A 17 0.29 6.76 18.15
N ARG A 18 -0.25 7.76 17.43
CA ARG A 18 -1.30 7.53 16.43
C ARG A 18 -0.86 6.67 15.24
N ILE A 19 0.40 6.80 14.79
CA ILE A 19 0.95 5.97 13.71
C ILE A 19 1.03 4.50 14.16
N ARG A 20 1.46 4.24 15.40
CA ARG A 20 1.44 2.87 15.96
C ARG A 20 0.03 2.30 16.03
N GLU A 21 -0.92 3.04 16.58
CA GLU A 21 -2.34 2.62 16.66
C GLU A 21 -2.87 2.25 15.27
N TYR A 22 -2.60 3.10 14.26
CA TYR A 22 -3.03 2.86 12.90
C TYR A 22 -2.39 1.62 12.28
N TRP A 23 -1.07 1.48 12.43
CA TRP A 23 -0.33 0.31 11.92
C TRP A 23 -0.87 -0.99 12.52
N GLU A 24 -1.10 -1.03 13.83
CA GLU A 24 -1.60 -2.21 14.54
C GLU A 24 -3.03 -2.60 14.14
N GLN A 25 -3.90 -1.61 13.89
CA GLN A 25 -5.30 -1.83 13.53
C GLN A 25 -5.49 -2.26 12.07
N ASN A 26 -4.61 -1.82 11.16
CA ASN A 26 -4.82 -1.97 9.72
C ASN A 26 -3.90 -3.04 9.08
N GLY A 27 -3.61 -4.10 9.82
CA GLY A 27 -2.92 -5.30 9.31
C GLY A 27 -1.42 -5.36 9.58
N GLY A 28 -0.81 -4.33 10.17
CA GLY A 28 0.55 -4.36 10.71
C GLY A 28 1.62 -4.82 9.72
N LEU A 29 2.44 -5.78 10.15
CA LEU A 29 3.65 -6.20 9.43
C LEU A 29 3.35 -6.75 8.01
N PRO A 30 2.35 -7.62 7.80
CA PRO A 30 1.97 -8.07 6.45
C PRO A 30 1.62 -6.95 5.46
N VAL A 31 0.99 -5.86 5.94
CA VAL A 31 0.49 -4.78 5.07
C VAL A 31 1.53 -3.68 4.87
N PHE A 32 2.11 -3.19 5.96
CA PHE A 32 3.02 -2.03 5.93
C PHE A 32 4.49 -2.42 5.95
N GLY A 33 4.83 -3.58 6.51
CA GLY A 33 6.21 -3.99 6.77
C GLY A 33 6.83 -3.30 7.99
N TYR A 34 8.14 -3.50 8.15
CA TYR A 34 8.92 -2.88 9.22
C TYR A 34 9.08 -1.36 9.01
N PRO A 35 9.19 -0.57 10.09
CA PRO A 35 9.55 0.85 9.96
C PRO A 35 10.97 0.98 9.41
N LYS A 36 11.15 1.93 8.48
CA LYS A 36 12.42 2.23 7.80
C LYS A 36 13.08 3.51 8.27
N THR A 37 12.37 4.29 9.07
CA THR A 37 12.81 5.57 9.60
C THR A 37 12.17 5.84 10.95
N PRO A 38 12.68 6.80 11.76
CA PRO A 38 11.88 7.40 12.81
C PRO A 38 10.69 8.16 12.21
N GLN A 39 9.68 8.46 13.02
CA GLN A 39 8.67 9.46 12.69
C GLN A 39 9.36 10.84 12.59
N ARG A 40 9.11 11.58 11.51
CA ARG A 40 9.72 12.90 11.25
C ARG A 40 8.77 13.82 10.49
N GLU A 41 9.07 15.11 10.48
CA GLU A 41 8.37 16.06 9.61
C GLU A 41 8.86 15.96 8.16
N GLU A 42 7.95 15.89 7.20
CA GLU A 42 8.21 16.03 5.76
C GLU A 42 7.21 16.98 5.10
N VAL A 43 7.61 17.57 3.97
CA VAL A 43 6.71 18.35 3.12
C VAL A 43 6.15 17.42 2.04
N ILE A 44 4.85 17.16 2.10
CA ILE A 44 4.10 16.36 1.12
C ILE A 44 3.02 17.26 0.52
N GLU A 45 3.02 17.46 -0.79
CA GLU A 45 2.06 18.33 -1.49
C GLU A 45 1.91 19.70 -0.81
N ASP A 46 3.05 20.38 -0.59
CA ASP A 46 3.14 21.69 0.09
C ASP A 46 2.64 21.74 1.54
N ARG A 47 2.34 20.59 2.15
CA ARG A 47 1.92 20.47 3.56
C ARG A 47 3.01 19.83 4.40
N ARG A 48 3.31 20.44 5.55
CA ARG A 48 4.19 19.85 6.58
C ARG A 48 3.40 18.82 7.38
N LEU A 49 3.80 17.56 7.28
CA LEU A 49 3.14 16.44 7.94
C LEU A 49 4.15 15.66 8.78
N GLN A 50 3.68 15.09 9.89
CA GLN A 50 4.43 14.05 10.57
C GLN A 50 4.25 12.74 9.81
N VAL A 51 5.35 12.16 9.35
CA VAL A 51 5.35 10.95 8.53
C VAL A 51 6.26 9.90 9.12
N GLN A 52 5.94 8.64 8.84
CA GLN A 52 6.89 7.55 9.06
C GLN A 52 6.87 6.61 7.86
N TRP A 53 8.06 6.24 7.41
CA TRP A 53 8.24 5.32 6.31
C TRP A 53 8.35 3.89 6.82
N PHE A 54 7.72 2.99 6.09
CA PHE A 54 7.75 1.55 6.28
C PHE A 54 8.20 0.88 5.00
N GLU A 55 8.49 -0.42 5.02
CA GLU A 55 8.96 -1.14 3.84
C GLU A 55 8.02 -1.03 2.64
N ARG A 56 6.70 -1.01 2.87
CA ARG A 56 5.68 -1.06 1.79
C ARG A 56 4.92 0.24 1.61
N ASN A 57 4.96 1.13 2.60
CA ASN A 57 4.09 2.31 2.65
C ASN A 57 4.70 3.48 3.42
N ARG A 58 4.14 4.67 3.22
CA ARG A 58 4.38 5.87 4.03
C ARG A 58 3.08 6.24 4.74
N LEU A 59 3.12 6.30 6.07
CA LEU A 59 2.00 6.76 6.88
C LEU A 59 2.16 8.25 7.17
N GLU A 60 1.10 9.01 6.92
CA GLU A 60 1.05 10.47 6.99
C GLU A 60 0.00 10.90 8.02
N LEU A 61 0.42 11.62 9.06
CA LEU A 61 -0.47 12.09 10.12
C LEU A 61 -1.12 13.43 9.73
N HIS A 62 -2.44 13.43 9.64
CA HIS A 62 -3.30 14.58 9.36
C HIS A 62 -4.18 14.92 10.57
N PRO A 63 -3.64 15.61 11.60
CA PRO A 63 -4.31 15.77 12.90
C PRO A 63 -5.61 16.59 12.84
N ASN A 64 -5.85 17.33 11.74
CA ASN A 64 -7.07 18.10 11.54
C ASN A 64 -8.22 17.28 10.95
N ASN A 65 -7.96 16.04 10.49
CA ASN A 65 -9.00 15.14 10.03
C ASN A 65 -9.58 14.37 11.22
N ALA A 66 -10.87 14.02 11.14
CA ALA A 66 -11.46 13.10 12.10
C ALA A 66 -10.95 11.67 11.86
N ARG A 67 -10.81 10.89 12.94
CA ARG A 67 -10.56 9.44 12.83
C ARG A 67 -11.66 8.78 11.98
N PRO A 68 -11.32 7.79 11.14
CA PRO A 68 -10.00 7.18 10.96
C PRO A 68 -9.07 7.88 9.92
N TYR A 69 -9.50 9.00 9.33
CA TYR A 69 -8.79 9.69 8.24
C TYR A 69 -7.68 10.63 8.71
N ASP A 70 -7.37 10.62 10.00
CA ASP A 70 -6.25 11.34 10.62
C ASP A 70 -4.90 10.67 10.34
N VAL A 71 -4.89 9.47 9.77
CA VAL A 71 -3.71 8.86 9.16
C VAL A 71 -4.06 8.42 7.74
N LEU A 72 -3.28 8.91 6.78
CA LEU A 72 -3.41 8.56 5.36
C LEU A 72 -2.16 7.84 4.86
N LEU A 73 -2.33 7.07 3.79
CA LEU A 73 -1.24 6.42 3.09
C LEU A 73 -0.79 7.27 1.90
N GLY A 74 0.52 7.44 1.78
CA GLY A 74 1.13 8.02 0.59
C GLY A 74 0.83 7.19 -0.66
N ARG A 75 0.74 7.86 -1.82
CA ARG A 75 0.45 7.23 -3.12
C ARG A 75 1.70 6.58 -3.72
N LEU A 76 2.35 5.71 -2.95
CA LEU A 76 3.68 5.20 -3.30
C LEU A 76 3.73 4.43 -4.62
N GLY A 77 2.62 3.83 -5.06
CA GLY A 77 2.56 3.18 -6.37
C GLY A 77 2.61 4.21 -7.50
N ALA A 78 1.85 5.29 -7.39
CA ALA A 78 1.90 6.41 -8.32
C ALA A 78 3.27 7.12 -8.28
N ASP A 79 3.77 7.45 -7.07
CA ASP A 79 5.05 8.13 -6.86
C ASP A 79 6.20 7.32 -7.49
N ARG A 80 6.19 5.99 -7.34
CA ARG A 80 7.23 5.12 -7.90
C ARG A 80 7.18 5.05 -9.42
N LEU A 81 5.99 4.96 -10.01
CA LEU A 81 5.83 4.99 -11.46
C LEU A 81 6.32 6.33 -12.03
N GLU A 82 6.02 7.45 -11.37
CA GLU A 82 6.51 8.77 -11.75
C GLU A 82 8.05 8.85 -11.68
N GLN A 83 8.67 8.36 -10.60
CA GLN A 83 10.14 8.30 -10.49
C GLN A 83 10.79 7.48 -11.63
N GLN A 84 10.11 6.43 -12.08
CA GLN A 84 10.52 5.61 -13.23
C GLN A 84 10.19 6.27 -14.59
N ARG A 85 9.58 7.47 -14.59
CA ARG A 85 9.08 8.19 -15.77
C ARG A 85 8.06 7.38 -16.57
N ARG A 86 7.24 6.59 -15.87
CA ARG A 86 6.16 5.80 -16.45
C ARG A 86 4.85 6.54 -16.24
N ASP A 87 4.30 7.11 -17.32
CA ASP A 87 2.98 7.72 -17.30
C ASP A 87 1.90 6.63 -17.30
N TRP A 88 1.37 6.33 -16.11
CA TRP A 88 0.33 5.32 -15.92
C TRP A 88 -1.00 5.69 -16.58
N THR A 89 -1.23 6.97 -16.89
CA THR A 89 -2.46 7.38 -17.58
C THR A 89 -2.50 6.82 -19.00
N GLN A 90 -1.32 6.59 -19.60
CA GLN A 90 -1.12 6.00 -20.93
C GLN A 90 -1.04 4.47 -20.93
N PHE A 91 -1.10 3.82 -19.76
CA PHE A 91 -1.15 2.36 -19.73
C PHE A 91 -2.41 1.84 -20.44
N PRO A 92 -2.31 0.66 -21.10
CA PRO A 92 -3.47 0.02 -21.71
C PRO A 92 -4.61 -0.10 -20.70
N LYS A 93 -5.82 0.24 -21.17
CA LYS A 93 -7.05 0.09 -20.39
C LYS A 93 -7.61 -1.29 -20.69
N VAL A 94 -7.84 -2.07 -19.64
CA VAL A 94 -8.28 -3.46 -19.76
C VAL A 94 -9.53 -3.60 -18.93
N ASP A 95 -10.66 -3.73 -19.61
CA ASP A 95 -11.91 -4.14 -18.99
C ASP A 95 -11.84 -5.62 -18.65
N GLY A 96 -12.26 -5.94 -17.44
CA GLY A 96 -12.36 -7.32 -16.98
C GLY A 96 -13.69 -7.95 -17.37
N ASP A 97 -13.73 -9.27 -17.40
CA ASP A 97 -14.95 -10.03 -17.61
C ASP A 97 -15.88 -9.99 -16.37
N ALA A 98 -16.94 -10.81 -16.38
CA ALA A 98 -17.92 -10.87 -15.29
C ALA A 98 -17.34 -11.30 -13.92
N ASN A 99 -16.12 -11.85 -13.88
CA ASN A 99 -15.45 -12.27 -12.65
C ASN A 99 -14.50 -11.21 -12.08
N CYS A 100 -14.37 -10.06 -12.77
CA CYS A 100 -13.48 -8.97 -12.38
C CYS A 100 -14.23 -7.81 -11.72
N LEU A 101 -13.50 -7.02 -10.93
CA LEU A 101 -13.98 -5.73 -10.44
C LEU A 101 -13.44 -4.61 -11.34
N ASN A 102 -14.34 -3.90 -12.03
CA ASN A 102 -14.01 -2.84 -12.98
C ASN A 102 -14.05 -1.45 -12.33
N PHE A 103 -13.08 -0.59 -12.67
CA PHE A 103 -12.94 0.78 -12.17
C PHE A 103 -12.94 1.78 -13.32
N ALA A 104 -14.11 2.37 -13.58
CA ALA A 104 -14.29 3.33 -14.67
C ALA A 104 -13.41 4.58 -14.55
N GLN A 105 -13.03 4.96 -13.32
CA GLN A 105 -12.18 6.12 -13.04
C GLN A 105 -10.79 6.00 -13.68
N THR A 106 -10.23 4.78 -13.76
CA THR A 106 -8.89 4.54 -14.32
C THR A 106 -8.92 3.71 -15.60
N GLY A 107 -10.07 3.09 -15.93
CA GLY A 107 -10.23 2.14 -17.03
C GLY A 107 -9.52 0.81 -16.79
N GLN A 108 -9.35 0.44 -15.51
CA GLN A 108 -8.66 -0.79 -15.11
C GLN A 108 -9.60 -1.75 -14.39
N SER A 109 -9.25 -3.03 -14.41
CA SER A 109 -9.95 -4.08 -13.68
C SER A 109 -9.01 -4.85 -12.75
N ILE A 110 -9.56 -5.39 -11.66
CA ILE A 110 -8.86 -6.33 -10.77
C ILE A 110 -9.53 -7.69 -10.90
N CYS A 111 -8.75 -8.74 -11.13
CA CYS A 111 -9.26 -10.09 -11.37
C CYS A 111 -8.47 -11.15 -10.57
N GLY A 112 -9.01 -12.38 -10.51
CA GLY A 112 -8.28 -13.56 -10.03
C GLY A 112 -7.71 -13.45 -8.61
N GLU A 113 -6.51 -13.99 -8.41
CA GLU A 113 -5.81 -14.03 -7.12
C GLU A 113 -5.56 -12.63 -6.53
N ILE A 114 -5.25 -11.64 -7.38
CA ILE A 114 -5.08 -10.25 -6.95
C ILE A 114 -6.41 -9.69 -6.43
N LEU A 115 -7.54 -9.97 -7.09
CA LEU A 115 -8.86 -9.56 -6.60
C LEU A 115 -9.22 -10.24 -5.27
N ALA A 116 -8.87 -11.52 -5.12
CA ALA A 116 -9.10 -12.24 -3.87
C ALA A 116 -8.30 -11.63 -2.72
N MET A 117 -7.01 -11.35 -2.91
CA MET A 117 -6.17 -10.68 -1.90
C MET A 117 -6.67 -9.26 -1.62
N TRP A 118 -7.00 -8.49 -2.67
CA TRP A 118 -7.52 -7.14 -2.54
C TRP A 118 -8.80 -7.10 -1.71
N ARG A 119 -9.75 -8.01 -1.94
CA ARG A 119 -10.99 -8.12 -1.14
C ARG A 119 -10.76 -8.56 0.30
N ALA A 120 -9.73 -9.38 0.54
CA ALA A 120 -9.40 -9.86 1.87
C ALA A 120 -8.73 -8.81 2.77
N ASN A 121 -8.24 -7.70 2.20
CA ASN A 121 -7.44 -6.70 2.90
C ASN A 121 -7.98 -5.29 2.68
N GLY A 122 -8.11 -4.51 3.73
CA GLY A 122 -8.53 -3.12 3.66
C GLY A 122 -8.36 -2.48 5.02
N LEU A 123 -8.54 -1.15 5.08
CA LEU A 123 -8.56 -0.46 6.36
C LEU A 123 -9.77 -0.91 7.20
N GLU A 124 -9.72 -0.69 8.51
CA GLU A 124 -10.86 -0.83 9.40
C GLU A 124 -11.52 0.54 9.58
N LEU A 125 -12.67 0.76 8.92
CA LEU A 125 -13.32 2.08 8.90
C LEU A 125 -14.68 2.10 9.61
N ASP A 126 -15.38 0.97 9.71
CA ASP A 126 -16.77 0.92 10.18
C ASP A 126 -17.01 -0.03 11.37
N GLY A 127 -15.98 -0.76 11.82
CA GLY A 127 -16.01 -1.69 12.94
C GLY A 127 -16.71 -3.01 12.62
N ARG A 128 -16.94 -3.33 11.33
CA ARG A 128 -17.71 -4.51 10.92
C ARG A 128 -16.80 -5.63 10.40
N PRO A 129 -17.23 -6.90 10.52
CA PRO A 129 -16.50 -8.01 9.91
C PRO A 129 -16.47 -7.93 8.39
N GLY A 130 -15.31 -8.26 7.80
CA GLY A 130 -15.11 -8.24 6.36
C GLY A 130 -14.48 -6.94 5.87
N LYS A 131 -14.40 -6.78 4.55
CA LYS A 131 -13.93 -5.54 3.94
C LYS A 131 -14.84 -5.10 2.81
N THR A 132 -15.23 -3.84 2.89
CA THR A 132 -15.98 -3.14 1.84
C THR A 132 -15.03 -2.64 0.76
N VAL A 133 -15.57 -2.39 -0.44
CA VAL A 133 -14.82 -1.79 -1.55
C VAL A 133 -14.14 -0.49 -1.12
N ASP A 134 -14.80 0.33 -0.30
CA ASP A 134 -14.25 1.60 0.18
C ASP A 134 -13.07 1.39 1.13
N GLU A 135 -13.12 0.38 2.00
CA GLU A 135 -12.00 0.01 2.88
C GLU A 135 -10.80 -0.54 2.10
N ASN A 136 -11.07 -1.36 1.08
CA ASN A 136 -10.03 -1.87 0.18
C ASN A 136 -9.37 -0.71 -0.60
N LEU A 137 -10.18 0.22 -1.12
CA LEU A 137 -9.73 1.43 -1.81
C LEU A 137 -8.96 2.37 -0.89
N ALA A 138 -9.36 2.50 0.37
CA ALA A 138 -8.65 3.36 1.32
C ALA A 138 -7.24 2.82 1.61
N LEU A 139 -7.04 1.50 1.57
CA LEU A 139 -5.73 0.88 1.75
C LEU A 139 -4.87 0.92 0.46
N PHE A 140 -5.42 0.47 -0.66
CA PHE A 140 -4.62 0.27 -1.89
C PHE A 140 -4.76 1.41 -2.91
N GLY A 141 -5.85 2.16 -2.84
CA GLY A 141 -6.27 3.09 -3.89
C GLY A 141 -6.76 2.40 -5.15
N LEU A 142 -6.97 3.21 -6.19
CA LEU A 142 -7.43 2.72 -7.49
C LEU A 142 -6.34 1.92 -8.22
N PRO A 143 -6.69 0.89 -9.01
CA PRO A 143 -5.75 0.23 -9.91
C PRO A 143 -5.32 1.20 -11.01
N LEU A 144 -4.02 1.30 -11.24
CA LEU A 144 -3.39 2.20 -12.21
C LEU A 144 -2.95 1.47 -13.49
N SER A 145 -2.70 0.17 -13.41
CA SER A 145 -2.25 -0.65 -14.54
C SER A 145 -3.11 -1.90 -14.75
N PRO A 146 -3.04 -2.52 -15.94
CA PRO A 146 -3.40 -3.92 -16.07
C PRO A 146 -2.35 -4.80 -15.38
N PRO A 147 -2.65 -6.10 -15.13
CA PRO A 147 -1.63 -7.07 -14.78
C PRO A 147 -0.58 -7.16 -15.88
N GLN A 148 0.70 -7.08 -15.52
CA GLN A 148 1.82 -7.10 -16.46
C GLN A 148 3.01 -7.84 -15.87
N ARG A 149 3.86 -8.41 -16.72
CA ARG A 149 5.10 -9.07 -16.26
C ARG A 149 6.19 -8.03 -16.05
N GLU A 150 6.75 -8.00 -14.85
CA GLU A 150 7.89 -7.13 -14.50
C GLU A 150 8.98 -7.95 -13.81
N ARG A 151 10.24 -7.59 -14.08
CA ARG A 151 11.39 -8.10 -13.36
C ARG A 151 11.61 -7.27 -12.10
N LEU A 152 11.56 -7.90 -10.94
CA LEU A 152 11.70 -7.23 -9.64
C LEU A 152 13.16 -7.22 -9.15
N SER A 153 13.38 -6.67 -7.96
CA SER A 153 14.71 -6.45 -7.36
C SER A 153 15.48 -7.74 -7.06
N ASP A 154 14.78 -8.86 -6.87
CA ASP A 154 15.38 -10.20 -6.75
C ASP A 154 15.85 -10.78 -8.10
N GLY A 155 15.61 -10.06 -9.20
CA GLY A 155 15.96 -10.45 -10.55
C GLY A 155 15.01 -11.45 -11.20
N ARG A 156 13.93 -11.86 -10.53
CA ARG A 156 12.90 -12.76 -11.07
C ARG A 156 11.76 -11.96 -11.70
N GLU A 157 11.02 -12.61 -12.59
CA GLU A 157 9.83 -12.03 -13.21
C GLU A 157 8.56 -12.47 -12.49
N TYR A 158 7.70 -11.50 -12.21
CA TYR A 158 6.41 -11.71 -11.58
C TYR A 158 5.31 -11.01 -12.36
N THR A 159 4.08 -11.52 -12.23
CA THR A 159 2.91 -10.74 -12.66
C THR A 159 2.63 -9.71 -11.59
N VAL A 160 2.67 -8.43 -11.96
CA VAL A 160 2.40 -7.33 -11.06
C VAL A 160 1.22 -6.51 -11.52
N GLN A 161 0.53 -5.87 -10.58
CA GLN A 161 -0.46 -4.85 -10.87
C GLN A 161 -0.22 -3.64 -9.97
N TRP A 162 -0.17 -2.45 -10.57
CA TRP A 162 0.06 -1.20 -9.87
C TRP A 162 -1.26 -0.58 -9.43
N PHE A 163 -1.24 -0.04 -8.22
CA PHE A 163 -2.32 0.72 -7.60
C PHE A 163 -1.77 2.07 -7.13
N GLU A 164 -2.64 2.99 -6.71
CA GLU A 164 -2.16 4.29 -6.22
C GLU A 164 -1.19 4.15 -5.03
N ARG A 165 -1.47 3.24 -4.10
CA ARG A 165 -0.73 3.13 -2.82
C ARG A 165 0.05 1.81 -2.68
N ALA A 166 0.02 0.96 -3.70
CA ALA A 166 0.62 -0.38 -3.62
C ALA A 166 1.02 -0.93 -4.99
N ARG A 167 1.89 -1.94 -4.97
CA ARG A 167 2.13 -2.86 -6.08
C ARG A 167 1.82 -4.27 -5.60
N PHE A 168 0.90 -4.94 -6.27
CA PHE A 168 0.58 -6.33 -5.99
C PHE A 168 1.49 -7.21 -6.84
N GLU A 169 2.02 -8.28 -6.26
CA GLU A 169 3.01 -9.17 -6.86
C GLU A 169 2.53 -10.61 -6.71
N LEU A 170 2.27 -11.29 -7.83
CA LEU A 170 1.85 -12.69 -7.83
C LEU A 170 3.08 -13.60 -7.83
N HIS A 171 3.28 -14.32 -6.72
CA HIS A 171 4.31 -15.32 -6.46
C HIS A 171 3.70 -16.74 -6.52
N PRO A 172 3.57 -17.35 -7.72
CA PRO A 172 2.91 -18.65 -7.88
C PRO A 172 3.67 -19.80 -7.19
N GLU A 173 4.92 -19.59 -6.79
CA GLU A 173 5.69 -20.54 -6.00
C GLU A 173 5.20 -20.69 -4.55
N ASN A 174 4.45 -19.71 -4.04
CA ASN A 174 3.91 -19.74 -2.68
C ASN A 174 2.51 -20.33 -2.69
N ALA A 175 2.13 -21.02 -1.60
CA ALA A 175 0.75 -21.45 -1.41
C ALA A 175 -0.14 -20.27 -1.00
N PRO A 176 -1.41 -20.22 -1.44
CA PRO A 176 -2.39 -19.27 -0.92
C PRO A 176 -2.51 -19.33 0.62
N PRO A 177 -2.71 -18.19 1.30
CA PRO A 177 -2.92 -16.84 0.74
C PRO A 177 -1.63 -16.04 0.49
N TYR A 178 -0.44 -16.65 0.59
CA TYR A 178 0.86 -15.97 0.49
C TYR A 178 1.40 -15.88 -0.95
N ASN A 179 0.59 -16.29 -1.92
CA ASN A 179 0.88 -16.21 -3.35
C ASN A 179 0.69 -14.82 -3.93
N VAL A 180 0.08 -13.88 -3.21
CA VAL A 180 0.04 -12.46 -3.60
C VAL A 180 0.66 -11.62 -2.48
N LEU A 181 1.75 -10.92 -2.81
CA LEU A 181 2.48 -10.07 -1.88
C LEU A 181 2.35 -8.59 -2.29
N LEU A 182 2.63 -7.71 -1.33
CA LEU A 182 2.75 -6.28 -1.57
C LEU A 182 4.23 -5.93 -1.72
N GLY A 183 4.54 -5.24 -2.81
CA GLY A 183 5.89 -4.77 -3.12
C GLY A 183 6.43 -3.79 -2.08
N LEU A 184 7.75 -3.79 -1.92
CA LEU A 184 8.47 -3.00 -0.92
C LEU A 184 8.69 -1.54 -1.39
N LEU A 185 7.60 -0.88 -1.82
CA LEU A 185 7.66 0.45 -2.45
C LEU A 185 8.29 1.52 -1.54
N GLY A 186 8.13 1.39 -0.22
CA GLY A 186 8.79 2.30 0.72
C GLY A 186 10.31 2.16 0.70
N ASN A 187 10.84 0.92 0.62
CA ASN A 187 12.28 0.69 0.42
C ASN A 187 12.73 1.24 -0.93
N GLU A 188 12.02 0.91 -2.01
CA GLU A 188 12.40 1.29 -3.38
C GLU A 188 12.44 2.81 -3.60
N ILE A 189 11.63 3.57 -2.87
CA ILE A 189 11.60 5.03 -2.97
C ILE A 189 12.69 5.68 -2.09
N LEU A 190 13.01 5.09 -0.93
CA LEU A 190 14.01 5.62 0.00
C LEU A 190 15.45 5.32 -0.42
N ASP A 191 15.71 4.13 -0.95
CA ASP A 191 17.06 3.61 -1.23
C ASP A 191 17.67 4.16 -2.54
N ARG A 192 17.56 5.48 -2.76
CA ARG A 192 18.02 6.18 -3.98
C ARG A 192 19.47 5.89 -4.37
#